data_AF-A0A820L4W9-F1
#
_entry.id   AF-A0A820L4W9-F1
#
_cell.length_a   1.000
_cell.length_b   1.000
_cell.length_c   1.000
_cell.angle_alpha   90.00
_cell.angle_beta   90.00
_cell.angle_gamma   90.00
#
_symmetry.space_group_name_H-M   'P 1'
#
loop_
_entity.id
_entity.type
_entity.pdbx_description
1 polymer ?
#
loop_
_entity_poly.entity_id
_entity_poly.type
_entity_poly.pdbx_seq_one_letter_code
_entity_poly.pdbx_strand_id
1 'polypeptide(L)'
;MVPSAYDLPGLTVYDKWMNVNRNNVTNEPKMRYGLGSGSDYYGFDQLIGSSNMDMRYTYNFADYGNPDSYPLYHTSYEVFSMMKSFIDPDFKYIDQAHRTIGQLWGVLTLV
;
A
#
# COMPACT_ATOMS: atom_id res chain seq x y z
N MET A 1 9.06 2.80 5.89
CA MET A 1 7.82 2.59 6.63
C MET A 1 8.24 2.17 8.02
N VAL A 2 8.10 3.06 8.99
CA VAL A 2 8.54 2.79 10.36
C VAL A 2 7.52 1.85 11.00
N PRO A 3 7.95 0.87 11.82
CA PRO A 3 7.02 0.06 12.59
C PRO A 3 6.04 0.94 13.36
N SER A 4 4.77 0.70 13.14
CA SER A 4 3.68 1.40 13.78
C SER A 4 3.39 0.75 15.13
N ALA A 5 2.75 1.47 16.06
CA ALA A 5 2.21 0.88 17.29
C ALA A 5 1.23 -0.29 17.04
N TYR A 6 0.81 -0.48 15.79
CA TYR A 6 -0.06 -1.57 15.33
C TYR A 6 0.69 -2.79 14.76
N ASP A 7 2.02 -2.84 14.84
CA ASP A 7 2.82 -4.01 14.44
C ASP A 7 2.95 -5.02 15.58
N LEU A 8 1.80 -5.53 16.04
CA LEU A 8 1.74 -6.55 17.09
C LEU A 8 1.80 -7.97 16.48
N PRO A 9 2.49 -8.92 17.14
CA PRO A 9 2.52 -10.31 16.70
C PRO A 9 1.12 -10.91 16.58
N GLY A 10 0.85 -11.60 15.47
CA GLY A 10 -0.39 -12.36 15.26
C GLY A 10 -1.55 -11.58 14.62
N LEU A 11 -1.37 -10.30 14.29
CA LEU A 11 -2.34 -9.55 13.51
C LEU A 11 -2.29 -9.95 12.02
N THR A 12 -3.46 -10.03 11.40
CA THR A 12 -3.55 -10.20 9.94
C THR A 12 -3.33 -8.87 9.22
N VAL A 13 -3.09 -8.93 7.90
CA VAL A 13 -3.02 -7.72 7.05
C VAL A 13 -4.31 -6.91 7.14
N TYR A 14 -5.45 -7.60 7.22
CA TYR A 14 -6.76 -6.97 7.38
C TYR A 14 -6.86 -6.22 8.72
N ASP A 15 -6.46 -6.84 9.83
CA ASP A 15 -6.50 -6.21 11.16
C ASP A 15 -5.62 -4.94 11.20
N LYS A 16 -4.42 -5.02 10.61
CA LYS A 16 -3.51 -3.87 10.52
C LYS A 16 -4.10 -2.74 9.68
N TRP A 17 -4.70 -3.06 8.53
CA TRP A 17 -5.35 -2.05 7.69
C TRP A 17 -6.56 -1.44 8.42
N MET A 18 -7.37 -2.24 9.11
CA MET A 18 -8.47 -1.75 9.95
C MET A 18 -8.01 -0.79 11.04
N ASN A 19 -6.87 -1.07 11.68
CA ASN A 19 -6.35 -0.21 12.73
C ASN A 19 -5.81 1.13 12.22
N VAL A 20 -5.23 1.14 11.01
CA VAL A 20 -4.57 2.34 10.44
C VAL A 20 -5.53 3.19 9.60
N ASN A 21 -6.42 2.58 8.83
CA ASN A 21 -7.23 3.28 7.83
C ASN A 21 -8.62 2.63 7.69
N ARG A 22 -9.44 2.78 8.73
CA ARG A 22 -10.84 2.32 8.77
C ARG A 22 -11.79 3.28 8.06
N ASN A 23 -12.78 2.74 7.37
CA ASN A 23 -13.95 3.49 6.96
C ASN A 23 -14.99 3.48 8.10
N ASN A 24 -15.27 4.64 8.68
CA ASN A 24 -16.20 4.79 9.81
C ASN A 24 -17.68 4.52 9.45
N VAL A 25 -18.03 4.51 8.16
CA VAL A 25 -19.40 4.25 7.70
C VAL A 25 -19.63 2.76 7.49
N THR A 26 -18.74 2.09 6.75
CA THR A 26 -18.90 0.68 6.39
C THR A 26 -18.32 -0.28 7.41
N ASN A 27 -17.51 0.23 8.35
CA ASN A 27 -16.77 -0.58 9.30
C ASN A 27 -15.79 -1.59 8.65
N GLU A 28 -15.19 -1.18 7.52
CA GLU A 28 -14.27 -1.99 6.71
C GLU A 28 -12.98 -1.20 6.43
N PRO A 29 -11.91 -1.85 5.94
CA PRO A 29 -10.72 -1.14 5.52
C PRO A 29 -11.07 -0.11 4.43
N LYS A 30 -10.55 1.10 4.58
CA LYS A 30 -10.89 2.20 3.68
C LYS A 30 -10.28 1.96 2.30
N MET A 31 -11.16 1.77 1.33
CA MET A 31 -10.86 1.67 -0.10
C MET A 31 -11.16 3.01 -0.79
N ARG A 32 -10.38 3.34 -1.82
CA ARG A 32 -10.71 4.44 -2.73
C ARG A 32 -11.41 3.87 -3.96
N TYR A 33 -12.59 4.39 -4.27
CA TYR A 33 -13.34 4.05 -5.48
C TYR A 33 -12.98 5.05 -6.60
N GLY A 34 -12.83 4.53 -7.82
CA GLY A 34 -12.33 5.28 -8.98
C GLY A 34 -10.81 5.40 -8.96
N LEU A 35 -10.14 4.58 -9.78
CA LEU A 35 -8.68 4.51 -9.83
C LEU A 35 -8.05 5.74 -10.49
N GLY A 36 -8.80 6.45 -11.33
CA GLY A 36 -8.31 7.63 -12.03
C GLY A 36 -7.31 7.27 -13.13
N SER A 37 -6.28 8.09 -13.32
CA SER A 37 -5.28 7.95 -14.41
C SER A 37 -3.84 7.87 -13.90
N GLY A 38 -3.65 7.45 -12.64
CA GLY A 38 -2.34 7.50 -11.97
C GLY A 38 -1.40 6.33 -12.30
N SER A 39 -1.84 5.35 -13.08
CA SER A 39 -1.04 4.18 -13.49
C SER A 39 -1.67 3.53 -14.74
N ASP A 40 -1.11 2.38 -15.14
CA ASP A 40 -1.47 1.66 -16.37
C ASP A 40 -2.90 1.07 -16.36
N TYR A 41 -3.54 0.95 -15.19
CA TYR A 41 -4.94 0.53 -15.10
C TYR A 41 -5.91 1.49 -15.80
N TYR A 42 -5.49 2.72 -16.15
CA TYR A 42 -6.34 3.72 -16.80
C TYR A 42 -7.09 3.18 -18.02
N GLY A 43 -6.37 2.50 -18.92
CA GLY A 43 -6.96 1.97 -20.15
C GLY A 43 -8.02 0.90 -19.85
N PHE A 44 -7.75 0.04 -18.87
CA PHE A 44 -8.66 -1.02 -18.48
C PHE A 44 -9.90 -0.47 -17.76
N ASP A 45 -9.73 0.52 -16.90
CA ASP A 45 -10.81 1.08 -16.06
C ASP A 45 -11.70 2.02 -16.88
N GLN A 46 -11.10 3.02 -17.54
CA GLN A 46 -11.84 4.12 -18.16
C GLN A 46 -12.20 3.89 -19.64
N LEU A 47 -11.41 3.10 -20.37
CA LEU A 47 -11.66 2.87 -21.80
C LEU A 47 -12.42 1.56 -22.05
N ILE A 48 -12.05 0.49 -21.33
CA ILE A 48 -12.61 -0.85 -21.55
C ILE A 48 -13.74 -1.17 -20.56
N GLY A 49 -13.72 -0.60 -19.35
CA GLY A 49 -14.69 -0.89 -18.30
C GLY A 49 -14.48 -2.26 -17.64
N SER A 50 -13.23 -2.75 -17.63
CA SER A 50 -12.86 -3.95 -16.88
C SER A 50 -12.75 -3.62 -15.40
N SER A 51 -13.17 -4.56 -14.54
CA SER A 51 -12.89 -4.45 -13.11
C SER A 51 -11.38 -4.53 -12.87
N ASN A 52 -10.84 -3.54 -12.16
CA ASN A 52 -9.42 -3.45 -11.85
C ASN A 52 -9.21 -3.10 -10.38
N MET A 53 -8.00 -3.33 -9.90
CA MET A 53 -7.56 -2.99 -8.56
C MET A 53 -6.12 -2.49 -8.63
N ASP A 54 -5.77 -1.56 -7.75
CA ASP A 54 -4.38 -1.19 -7.45
C ASP A 54 -4.21 -1.23 -5.94
N MET A 55 -3.17 -1.91 -5.48
CA MET A 55 -2.85 -2.03 -4.07
C MET A 55 -1.36 -1.78 -3.85
N ARG A 56 -1.10 -1.03 -2.79
CA ARG A 56 0.26 -0.72 -2.34
C ARG A 56 0.29 -0.64 -0.82
N TYR A 57 1.45 -0.96 -0.26
CA TYR A 57 1.76 -0.56 1.10
C TYR A 57 2.15 0.92 1.11
N THR A 58 1.63 1.69 2.07
CA THR A 58 1.89 3.13 2.14
C THR A 58 2.08 3.57 3.59
N TYR A 59 2.69 4.74 3.76
CA TYR A 59 2.79 5.40 5.05
C TYR A 59 1.42 5.91 5.53
N ASN A 60 1.30 6.14 6.83
CA ASN A 60 0.13 6.78 7.41
C ASN A 60 0.11 8.26 7.02
N PHE A 61 -0.88 8.66 6.22
CA PHE A 61 -1.01 10.04 5.74
C PHE A 61 -1.17 11.06 6.86
N ALA A 62 -1.72 10.67 8.02
CA ALA A 62 -1.90 11.57 9.16
C ALA A 62 -0.55 12.02 9.76
N ASP A 63 0.48 11.18 9.69
CA ASP A 63 1.79 11.47 10.30
C ASP A 63 2.60 12.48 9.46
N TYR A 64 2.25 12.65 8.18
CA TYR A 64 3.03 13.42 7.21
C TYR A 64 2.25 14.57 6.55
N GLY A 65 1.05 14.89 7.03
CA GLY A 65 0.25 16.00 6.50
C GLY A 65 -0.34 15.73 5.10
N ASN A 66 -0.62 14.47 4.77
CA ASN A 66 -1.22 14.04 3.52
C ASN A 66 -0.48 14.52 2.24
N PRO A 67 0.81 14.19 2.07
CA PRO A 67 1.57 14.59 0.89
C PRO A 67 1.12 13.82 -0.36
N ASP A 68 1.23 14.46 -1.53
CA ASP A 68 0.84 13.87 -2.82
C ASP A 68 1.67 12.64 -3.20
N SER A 69 2.94 12.59 -2.78
CA SER A 69 3.83 11.45 -2.99
C SER A 69 4.89 11.38 -1.88
N TYR A 70 5.68 10.31 -1.88
CA TYR A 70 6.80 10.17 -0.97
C TYR A 70 7.97 11.06 -1.40
N PRO A 71 8.84 11.50 -0.48
CA PRO A 71 9.75 12.64 -0.72
C PRO A 71 10.78 12.50 -1.85
N LEU A 72 11.09 11.27 -2.28
CA LEU A 72 12.15 11.00 -3.25
C LEU A 72 11.61 10.57 -4.62
N TYR A 73 10.28 10.60 -4.79
CA TYR A 73 9.60 10.25 -6.03
C TYR A 73 10.14 11.04 -7.22
N HIS A 74 10.43 10.34 -8.33
CA HIS A 74 10.95 10.95 -9.58
C HIS A 74 12.25 11.74 -9.40
N THR A 75 13.07 11.37 -8.41
CA THR A 75 14.40 11.95 -8.22
C THR A 75 15.48 10.92 -8.48
N SER A 76 16.72 11.38 -8.69
CA SER A 76 17.90 10.51 -8.78
C SER A 76 18.24 9.79 -7.46
N TYR A 77 17.55 10.12 -6.36
CA TYR A 77 17.73 9.50 -5.05
C TYR A 77 16.77 8.33 -4.81
N GLU A 78 15.91 8.00 -5.78
CA GLU A 78 15.10 6.78 -5.77
C GLU A 78 15.98 5.56 -6.09
N VAL A 79 16.75 5.13 -5.08
CA VAL A 79 17.76 4.07 -5.23
C VAL A 79 17.52 2.92 -4.26
N PHE A 80 18.10 1.76 -4.56
CA PHE A 80 17.93 0.55 -3.74
C PHE A 80 18.39 0.73 -2.29
N SER A 81 19.49 1.46 -2.05
CA SER A 81 19.96 1.71 -0.69
C SER A 81 18.94 2.47 0.15
N MET A 82 18.28 3.47 -0.43
CA MET A 82 17.21 4.23 0.22
C MET A 82 16.03 3.31 0.59
N MET A 83 15.61 2.43 -0.31
CA MET A 83 14.56 1.45 -0.05
C MET A 83 14.91 0.58 1.16
N LYS A 84 16.10 -0.02 1.15
CA LYS A 84 16.59 -0.92 2.21
C LYS A 84 16.86 -0.19 3.53
N SER A 85 17.21 1.09 3.49
CA SER A 85 17.53 1.87 4.69
C SER A 85 16.30 2.48 5.37
N PHE A 86 15.28 2.89 4.60
CA PHE A 86 14.20 3.72 5.14
C PHE A 86 12.79 3.20 4.87
N ILE A 87 12.57 2.47 3.76
CA ILE A 87 11.22 2.07 3.35
C ILE A 87 10.91 0.66 3.84
N ASP A 88 11.70 -0.34 3.44
CA ASP A 88 11.47 -1.75 3.77
C ASP A 88 12.80 -2.46 4.11
N PRO A 89 13.34 -2.24 5.33
CA PRO A 89 14.59 -2.87 5.74
C PRO A 89 14.48 -4.39 5.73
N ASP A 90 15.41 -5.10 5.09
CA ASP A 90 15.54 -6.56 5.07
C ASP A 90 14.55 -7.38 4.20
N PHE A 91 13.47 -6.81 3.67
CA PHE A 91 12.44 -7.47 2.81
C PHE A 91 11.89 -8.85 3.27
N LYS A 92 12.06 -9.24 4.53
CA LYS A 92 11.94 -10.63 5.01
C LYS A 92 10.68 -10.96 5.81
N TYR A 93 10.15 -10.04 6.63
CA TYR A 93 9.09 -10.38 7.59
C TYR A 93 7.68 -10.13 7.03
N ILE A 94 6.62 -10.71 7.65
CA ILE A 94 5.22 -10.58 7.18
C ILE A 94 4.65 -9.17 7.45
N ASP A 95 5.35 -8.43 8.29
CA ASP A 95 5.18 -7.05 8.67
C ASP A 95 5.92 -6.11 7.70
N GLN A 96 6.66 -6.68 6.74
CA GLN A 96 7.39 -5.95 5.71
C GLN A 96 6.63 -5.84 4.39
N ALA A 97 6.72 -4.65 3.81
CA ALA A 97 5.79 -4.16 2.81
C ALA A 97 5.80 -5.01 1.52
N HIS A 98 6.98 -5.35 1.00
CA HIS A 98 7.11 -6.00 -0.30
C HIS A 98 6.67 -7.47 -0.27
N ARG A 99 7.00 -8.20 0.81
CA ARG A 99 6.57 -9.60 0.95
C ARG A 99 5.05 -9.68 1.02
N THR A 100 4.45 -8.82 1.82
CA THR A 100 3.00 -8.82 2.06
C THR A 100 2.21 -8.42 0.83
N ILE A 101 2.63 -7.36 0.13
CA ILE A 101 1.96 -6.96 -1.10
C ILE A 101 2.14 -8.00 -2.21
N GLY A 102 3.32 -8.65 -2.29
CA GLY A 102 3.57 -9.75 -3.23
C GLY A 102 2.66 -10.96 -2.98
N GLN A 103 2.46 -11.34 -1.71
CA GLN A 103 1.53 -12.41 -1.36
C GLN A 103 0.08 -12.05 -1.68
N LEU A 104 -0.34 -10.80 -1.42
CA LEU A 104 -1.70 -10.34 -1.68
C LEU A 104 -2.03 -10.35 -3.19
N TRP A 105 -1.13 -9.80 -4.02
CA TRP A 105 -1.24 -9.89 -5.49
C TRP A 105 -1.23 -11.34 -5.98
N GLY A 106 -0.39 -12.19 -5.38
CA GLY A 106 -0.34 -13.62 -5.70
C GLY A 106 -1.66 -14.33 -5.41
N VAL A 107 -2.29 -14.06 -4.27
CA VAL A 107 -3.61 -14.64 -3.95
C VAL A 107 -4.68 -14.14 -4.91
N LEU A 108 -4.72 -12.85 -5.23
CA LEU A 108 -5.74 -12.26 -6.12
C LEU A 108 -5.66 -12.74 -7.57
N THR A 109 -4.50 -13.18 -8.03
CA THR A 109 -4.33 -13.72 -9.38
C THR A 109 -4.70 -15.21 -9.49
N LEU A 110 -4.87 -15.89 -8.35
CA LEU A 110 -5.22 -17.33 -8.30
C LEU A 110 -6.73 -17.59 -8.24
N VAL A 111 -7.55 -16.56 -8.05
CA VAL A 111 -9.02 -16.61 -8.05
C VAL A 111 -9.57 -16.05 -9.34
#